data_AF-A0AAP7NC18-F1
#
_entry.id   AF-A0AAP7NC18-F1
#
_cell.length_a   1.000
_cell.length_b   1.000
_cell.length_c   1.000
_cell.angle_alpha   90.00
_cell.angle_beta   90.00
_cell.angle_gamma   90.00
#
_symmetry.space_group_name_H-M   'P 1'
#
loop_
_entity.id
_entity.type
_entity.pdbx_description
1 polymer ?
#
loop_
_entity_poly.entity_id
_entity_poly.type
_entity_poly.pdbx_seq_one_letter_code
_entity_poly.pdbx_strand_id
1 'polypeptide(L)'
;MSKLANDLIGIFKLVSRDSELMNLAYYKELSNPANIDVQQRDDFDDILKGIIVRAPKSNDLKEDDPQCRICMYFGNGYTTHNKRITSQDVMIDVYTHIDHFEDNDPRSLKIIDRLIDIVYDKNVAGVGKVANINRMLIANPPDGYLGYKLIFSFGAPQ
;
A
#
# COMPACT_ATOMS: atom_id res chain seq x y z
N MET A 1 13.62 19.77 -1.72
CA MET A 1 12.68 18.67 -2.06
C MET A 1 11.36 19.28 -2.50
N SER A 2 10.71 18.74 -3.53
CA SER A 2 9.41 19.24 -3.98
C SER A 2 8.32 18.90 -2.95
N LYS A 3 7.25 19.71 -2.90
CA LYS A 3 6.12 19.49 -1.98
C LYS A 3 5.51 18.10 -2.18
N LEU A 4 5.27 17.70 -3.43
CA LEU A 4 4.75 16.38 -3.78
C LEU A 4 5.64 15.25 -3.26
N ALA A 5 6.96 15.35 -3.41
CA ALA A 5 7.86 14.31 -2.90
C ALA A 5 7.75 14.16 -1.36
N ASN A 6 7.63 15.27 -0.63
CA ASN A 6 7.44 15.24 0.82
C ASN A 6 6.09 14.63 1.21
N ASP A 7 5.05 14.94 0.45
CA ASP A 7 3.70 14.43 0.63
C ASP A 7 3.64 12.90 0.47
N LEU A 8 4.24 12.35 -0.60
CA LEU A 8 4.33 10.89 -0.80
C LEU A 8 5.13 10.20 0.30
N ILE A 9 6.26 10.81 0.71
CA ILE A 9 7.06 10.31 1.83
C ILE A 9 6.25 10.32 3.13
N GLY A 10 5.38 11.32 3.31
CA GLY A 10 4.44 11.41 4.44
C GLY A 10 3.47 10.23 4.47
N ILE A 11 2.81 9.95 3.35
CA ILE A 11 1.88 8.80 3.23
C ILE A 11 2.62 7.48 3.44
N PHE A 12 3.79 7.32 2.81
CA PHE A 12 4.63 6.14 3.01
C PHE A 12 4.94 5.91 4.49
N LYS A 13 5.34 6.97 5.21
CA LYS A 13 5.65 6.87 6.65
C LYS A 13 4.43 6.51 7.50
N LEU A 14 3.22 6.92 7.10
CA LEU A 14 2.00 6.53 7.80
C LEU A 14 1.73 5.04 7.62
N VAL A 15 1.81 4.55 6.39
CA VAL A 15 1.59 3.14 6.06
C VAL A 15 2.67 2.24 6.66
N SER A 16 3.95 2.64 6.59
CA SER A 16 5.07 1.84 7.09
C SER A 16 5.15 1.73 8.61
N ARG A 17 4.39 2.55 9.36
CA ARG A 17 4.37 2.57 10.83
C ARG A 17 3.18 1.83 11.41
N ASP A 18 2.34 1.24 10.57
CA ASP A 18 1.17 0.50 11.04
C ASP A 18 1.53 -0.96 11.34
N SER A 19 1.54 -1.35 12.63
CA SER A 19 1.93 -2.70 13.05
C SER A 19 0.99 -3.77 12.49
N GLU A 20 -0.31 -3.47 12.47
CA GLU A 20 -1.31 -4.40 11.96
C GLU A 20 -1.08 -4.69 10.48
N LEU A 21 -0.87 -3.66 9.65
CA LEU A 21 -0.54 -3.82 8.24
C LEU A 21 0.76 -4.63 8.03
N MET A 22 1.80 -4.37 8.82
CA MET A 22 3.07 -5.10 8.69
C MET A 22 2.91 -6.58 9.05
N ASN A 23 2.16 -6.89 10.12
CA ASN A 23 1.86 -8.26 10.51
C ASN A 23 1.00 -8.96 9.45
N LEU A 24 0.01 -8.28 8.88
CA LEU A 24 -0.80 -8.79 7.77
C LEU A 24 0.06 -9.12 6.55
N ALA A 25 1.00 -8.27 6.18
CA ALA A 25 1.80 -8.49 4.99
C ALA A 25 2.93 -9.53 5.19
N TYR A 26 3.39 -9.75 6.42
CA TYR A 26 4.53 -10.62 6.71
C TYR A 26 4.13 -12.05 7.13
N TYR A 27 3.21 -12.19 8.08
CA TYR A 27 2.92 -13.49 8.69
C TYR A 27 1.88 -14.27 7.90
N LYS A 28 2.20 -15.53 7.57
CA LYS A 28 1.21 -16.48 7.03
C LYS A 28 0.06 -16.67 8.02
N GLU A 29 0.38 -17.16 9.21
CA GLU A 29 -0.59 -17.45 10.28
C GLU A 29 -0.59 -16.32 11.31
N LEU A 30 -1.61 -15.47 11.26
CA LEU A 30 -1.72 -14.29 12.14
C LEU A 30 -1.95 -14.66 13.60
N SER A 31 -2.65 -15.76 13.87
CA SER A 31 -3.03 -16.18 15.21
C SER A 31 -1.94 -16.95 15.96
N ASN A 32 -0.74 -17.11 15.36
CA ASN A 32 0.35 -17.83 16.02
C ASN A 32 0.84 -17.01 17.24
N PRO A 33 0.76 -17.56 18.48
CA PRO A 33 1.15 -16.85 19.69
C PRO A 33 2.65 -16.51 19.77
N ALA A 34 3.49 -17.17 18.96
CA ALA A 34 4.92 -16.89 18.87
C ALA A 34 5.25 -15.67 17.99
N ASN A 35 4.26 -15.13 17.26
CA ASN A 35 4.48 -13.94 16.45
C ASN A 35 4.71 -12.72 17.36
N ILE A 36 5.89 -12.11 17.21
CA ILE A 36 6.17 -10.78 17.74
C ILE A 36 5.71 -9.73 16.73
N ASP A 37 5.52 -8.49 17.15
CA ASP A 37 5.27 -7.41 16.20
C ASP A 37 6.44 -7.30 15.21
N VAL A 38 6.15 -7.32 13.91
CA VAL A 38 7.15 -7.18 12.85
C VAL A 38 8.03 -5.95 13.05
N GLN A 39 7.47 -4.85 13.58
CA GLN A 39 8.22 -3.63 13.85
C GLN A 39 9.25 -3.74 14.98
N GLN A 40 9.12 -4.76 15.84
CA GLN A 40 10.03 -4.99 16.96
C GLN A 40 11.17 -5.95 16.59
N ARG A 41 11.19 -6.46 15.35
CA ARG A 41 12.24 -7.38 14.90
C ARG A 41 13.51 -6.63 14.52
N ASP A 42 14.66 -7.27 14.74
CA ASP A 42 15.98 -6.71 14.40
C ASP A 42 16.17 -6.54 12.87
N ASP A 43 15.48 -7.35 12.06
CA ASP A 43 15.50 -7.35 10.59
C ASP A 43 14.38 -6.48 9.97
N PHE A 44 13.72 -5.64 10.76
CA PHE A 44 12.55 -4.86 10.32
C PHE A 44 12.81 -4.01 9.07
N ASP A 45 13.97 -3.36 8.97
CA ASP A 45 14.28 -2.49 7.82
C ASP A 45 14.33 -3.27 6.50
N ASP A 46 14.76 -4.53 6.52
CA ASP A 46 14.84 -5.37 5.33
C ASP A 46 13.48 -5.98 5.00
N ILE A 47 12.72 -6.38 6.03
CA ILE A 47 11.31 -6.77 5.88
C ILE A 47 10.50 -5.63 5.25
N LEU A 48 10.66 -4.40 5.75
CA LEU A 48 9.96 -3.23 5.24
C LEU A 48 10.26 -2.95 3.77
N LYS A 49 11.52 -3.08 3.34
CA LYS A 49 11.92 -2.92 1.93
C LYS A 49 11.30 -4.01 1.04
N GLY A 50 11.15 -5.21 1.57
CA GLY A 50 10.49 -6.33 0.89
C GLY A 50 8.97 -6.17 0.80
N ILE A 51 8.34 -5.56 1.81
CA ILE A 51 6.88 -5.38 1.85
C ILE A 51 6.45 -4.10 1.13
N ILE A 52 7.05 -2.94 1.42
CA ILE A 52 6.61 -1.65 0.87
C ILE A 52 7.64 -1.08 -0.10
N VAL A 53 7.26 -0.95 -1.37
CA VAL A 53 8.10 -0.39 -2.43
C VAL A 53 7.49 0.91 -2.96
N ARG A 54 8.31 1.94 -3.19
CA ARG A 54 7.85 3.26 -3.63
C ARG A 54 7.71 3.41 -5.15
N ALA A 55 7.44 2.30 -5.84
CA ALA A 55 7.38 2.19 -7.29
C ALA A 55 6.48 0.99 -7.67
N PRO A 56 5.90 0.95 -8.89
CA PRO A 56 5.11 -0.18 -9.39
C PRO A 56 6.02 -1.36 -9.75
N LYS A 57 6.64 -1.98 -8.72
CA LYS A 57 7.62 -3.05 -8.88
C LYS A 57 7.02 -4.39 -8.48
N SER A 58 6.67 -5.18 -9.49
CA SER A 58 6.15 -6.54 -9.35
C SER A 58 7.00 -7.60 -10.06
N ASN A 59 8.00 -7.19 -10.84
CA ASN A 59 8.83 -8.08 -11.67
C ASN A 59 9.80 -8.96 -10.88
N ASP A 60 10.02 -8.65 -9.60
CA ASP A 60 10.86 -9.43 -8.68
C ASP A 60 10.06 -10.42 -7.84
N LEU A 61 8.73 -10.38 -7.90
CA LEU A 61 7.88 -11.36 -7.24
C LEU A 61 7.93 -12.67 -8.00
N LYS A 62 8.11 -13.76 -7.26
CA LYS A 62 8.24 -15.10 -7.81
C LYS A 62 7.42 -16.08 -6.98
N GLU A 63 6.91 -17.10 -7.64
CA GLU A 63 6.14 -18.18 -7.02
C GLU A 63 6.93 -18.94 -5.94
N ASP A 64 8.26 -19.07 -6.11
CA ASP A 64 9.13 -19.76 -5.16
C ASP A 64 9.51 -18.94 -3.92
N ASP A 65 9.15 -17.65 -3.87
CA ASP A 65 9.40 -16.73 -2.75
C ASP A 65 8.10 -16.01 -2.30
N PRO A 66 7.20 -16.74 -1.61
CA PRO A 66 5.87 -16.26 -1.29
C PRO A 66 5.92 -15.07 -0.32
N GLN A 67 5.37 -13.94 -0.76
CA GLN A 67 5.34 -12.70 0.01
C GLN A 67 4.09 -11.87 -0.30
N CYS A 68 3.76 -10.91 0.57
CA CYS A 68 2.87 -9.81 0.22
C CYS A 68 3.69 -8.57 -0.14
N ARG A 69 3.26 -7.79 -1.13
CA ARG A 69 3.93 -6.58 -1.60
C ARG A 69 2.94 -5.44 -1.76
N ILE A 70 3.30 -4.28 -1.24
CA ILE A 70 2.57 -3.02 -1.33
C ILE A 70 3.43 -2.02 -2.11
N CYS A 71 3.04 -1.73 -3.35
CA CYS A 71 3.71 -0.75 -4.19
C CYS A 71 2.96 0.58 -4.13
N MET A 72 3.59 1.62 -3.58
CA MET A 72 3.00 2.95 -3.44
C MET A 72 3.72 3.97 -4.31
N TYR A 73 2.98 4.69 -5.16
CA TYR A 73 3.54 5.69 -6.05
C TYR A 73 2.48 6.75 -6.39
N PHE A 74 2.93 7.89 -6.94
CA PHE A 74 1.97 8.87 -7.46
C PHE A 74 1.46 8.44 -8.82
N GLY A 75 0.14 8.56 -8.97
CA GLY A 75 -0.54 8.48 -10.24
C GLY A 75 -0.62 9.83 -10.93
N ASN A 76 -1.64 9.98 -11.76
CA ASN A 76 -1.91 11.22 -12.47
C ASN A 76 -2.17 12.36 -11.47
N GLY A 77 -1.59 13.53 -11.76
CA GLY A 77 -1.96 14.78 -11.13
C GLY A 77 -2.73 15.62 -12.14
N TYR A 78 -3.88 16.16 -11.74
CA TYR A 78 -4.64 17.06 -12.60
C TYR A 78 -4.48 18.48 -12.07
N THR A 79 -3.87 19.34 -12.89
CA THR A 79 -3.78 20.76 -12.61
C THR A 79 -4.94 21.46 -13.31
N THR A 80 -5.76 22.17 -12.54
CA THR A 80 -6.68 23.15 -13.14
C THR A 80 -5.91 24.42 -13.49
N HIS A 81 -6.53 25.35 -14.23
CA HIS A 81 -5.94 26.67 -14.52
C HIS A 81 -5.56 27.44 -13.24
N ASN A 82 -6.15 27.07 -12.09
CA ASN A 82 -5.75 27.55 -10.78
C ASN A 82 -4.75 26.57 -10.14
N LYS A 83 -3.47 26.96 -10.05
CA LYS A 83 -2.41 26.16 -9.40
C LYS A 83 -2.67 25.84 -7.92
N ARG A 84 -3.67 26.47 -7.29
CA ARG A 84 -4.11 26.15 -5.91
C ARG A 84 -5.12 25.00 -5.85
N ILE A 85 -5.73 24.63 -6.97
CA ILE A 85 -6.69 23.51 -7.08
C ILE A 85 -6.04 22.46 -7.99
N THR A 86 -5.29 21.58 -7.34
CA THR A 86 -4.63 20.43 -7.96
C THR A 86 -5.12 19.18 -7.27
N SER A 87 -5.59 18.21 -8.06
CA SER A 87 -5.80 16.87 -7.53
C SER A 87 -4.57 16.01 -7.78
N GLN A 88 -4.31 15.09 -6.84
CA GLN A 88 -3.21 14.16 -6.93
C GLN A 88 -3.71 12.77 -6.58
N ASP A 89 -3.50 11.82 -7.50
CA ASP A 89 -3.77 10.42 -7.23
C ASP A 89 -2.56 9.78 -6.56
N VAL A 90 -2.81 9.00 -5.52
CA VAL A 90 -1.86 8.04 -4.94
C VAL A 90 -2.33 6.65 -5.33
N MET A 91 -1.46 5.94 -6.03
CA MET A 91 -1.70 4.56 -6.44
C MET A 91 -1.03 3.63 -5.43
N ILE A 92 -1.78 2.64 -4.95
CA ILE A 92 -1.27 1.57 -4.11
C ILE A 92 -1.64 0.23 -4.76
N ASP A 93 -0.64 -0.49 -5.26
CA ASP A 93 -0.82 -1.85 -5.75
C ASP A 93 -0.51 -2.82 -4.61
N VAL A 94 -1.41 -3.78 -4.36
CA VAL A 94 -1.27 -4.84 -3.37
C VAL A 94 -1.20 -6.16 -4.11
N TYR A 95 -0.07 -6.85 -3.97
CA TYR A 95 0.13 -8.21 -4.46
C TYR A 95 0.21 -9.17 -3.29
N THR A 96 -0.50 -10.28 -3.39
CA THR A 96 -0.49 -11.32 -2.36
C THR A 96 -0.36 -12.68 -3.01
N HIS A 97 0.57 -13.50 -2.54
CA HIS A 97 0.74 -14.85 -3.04
C HIS A 97 -0.50 -15.71 -2.71
N ILE A 98 -1.05 -16.38 -3.72
CA ILE A 98 -2.34 -17.07 -3.65
C ILE A 98 -2.28 -18.24 -2.66
N ASP A 99 -1.41 -19.21 -2.91
CA ASP A 99 -1.39 -20.44 -2.10
C ASP A 99 -0.87 -20.23 -0.67
N HIS A 100 0.08 -19.30 -0.50
CA HIS A 100 0.68 -19.06 0.80
C HIS A 100 -0.22 -18.22 1.72
N PHE A 101 -0.92 -17.22 1.18
CA PHE A 101 -1.71 -16.29 1.98
C PHE A 101 -3.20 -16.33 1.66
N GLU A 102 -3.61 -16.14 0.40
CA GLU A 102 -5.03 -15.98 0.03
C GLU A 102 -5.88 -17.24 0.26
N ASP A 103 -5.35 -18.43 -0.02
CA ASP A 103 -6.12 -19.68 0.02
C ASP A 103 -6.69 -19.97 1.43
N ASN A 104 -5.98 -19.50 2.46
CA ASN A 104 -6.36 -19.72 3.86
C ASN A 104 -7.06 -18.51 4.50
N ASP A 105 -6.94 -17.33 3.90
CA ASP A 105 -7.38 -16.06 4.48
C ASP A 105 -7.53 -15.01 3.37
N PRO A 106 -8.63 -14.23 3.27
CA PRO A 106 -8.76 -13.14 2.31
C PRO A 106 -7.80 -11.98 2.61
N ARG A 107 -6.50 -12.22 2.45
CA ARG A 107 -5.41 -11.44 3.03
C ARG A 107 -5.26 -10.10 2.32
N SER A 108 -5.35 -10.10 1.00
CA SER A 108 -5.36 -8.91 0.16
C SER A 108 -6.48 -7.96 0.56
N LEU A 109 -7.69 -8.47 0.81
CA LEU A 109 -8.83 -7.64 1.25
C LEU A 109 -8.58 -7.03 2.63
N LYS A 110 -8.05 -7.79 3.59
CA LYS A 110 -7.68 -7.25 4.92
C LYS A 110 -6.60 -6.18 4.84
N ILE A 111 -5.57 -6.40 4.01
CA ILE A 111 -4.52 -5.41 3.73
C ILE A 111 -5.14 -4.15 3.12
N ILE A 112 -6.06 -4.31 2.17
CA ILE A 112 -6.75 -3.20 1.52
C ILE A 112 -7.61 -2.41 2.51
N ASP A 113 -8.41 -3.07 3.33
CA ASP A 113 -9.26 -2.41 4.33
C ASP A 113 -8.38 -1.62 5.31
N ARG A 114 -7.27 -2.21 5.78
CA ARG A 114 -6.33 -1.51 6.66
C ARG A 114 -5.66 -0.31 5.99
N LEU A 115 -5.28 -0.43 4.72
CA LEU A 115 -4.73 0.68 3.93
C LEU A 115 -5.74 1.82 3.80
N ILE A 116 -7.02 1.49 3.56
CA ILE A 116 -8.10 2.46 3.51
C ILE A 116 -8.22 3.16 4.87
N ASP A 117 -8.26 2.45 5.98
CA ASP A 117 -8.37 3.05 7.32
C ASP A 117 -7.18 3.98 7.64
N ILE A 118 -5.95 3.57 7.28
CA ILE A 118 -4.76 4.39 7.49
C ILE A 118 -4.82 5.68 6.68
N VAL A 119 -5.29 5.63 5.43
CA VAL A 119 -5.21 6.74 4.49
C VAL A 119 -6.45 7.64 4.54
N TYR A 120 -7.64 7.08 4.76
CA TYR A 120 -8.92 7.78 4.70
C TYR A 120 -9.13 8.78 5.84
N ASP A 121 -8.84 8.37 7.08
CA ASP A 121 -9.08 9.20 8.27
C ASP A 121 -7.94 10.18 8.59
N LYS A 122 -6.81 10.09 7.88
CA LYS A 122 -5.66 10.96 8.14
C LYS A 122 -5.72 12.16 7.20
N ASN A 123 -5.86 13.36 7.77
CA ASN A 123 -5.41 14.59 7.12
C ASN A 123 -3.90 14.52 6.95
N VAL A 124 -3.42 14.00 5.82
CA VAL A 124 -2.00 14.04 5.50
C VAL A 124 -1.65 15.48 5.17
N ALA A 125 -0.85 16.11 6.04
CA ALA A 125 -0.41 17.49 5.87
C ALA A 125 0.23 17.66 4.49
N GLY A 126 -0.36 18.53 3.66
CA GLY A 126 0.12 18.82 2.29
C GLY A 126 -0.77 18.28 1.17
N VAL A 127 -1.47 17.16 1.40
CA VAL A 127 -2.25 16.41 0.39
C VAL A 127 -3.76 16.69 0.47
N GLY A 128 -4.27 16.95 1.68
CA GLY A 128 -5.70 17.25 1.91
C GLY A 128 -6.52 16.01 2.28
N LYS A 129 -7.85 16.11 2.16
CA LYS A 129 -8.77 14.98 2.41
C LYS A 129 -8.84 14.08 1.18
N VAL A 130 -9.03 12.78 1.40
CA VAL A 130 -9.38 11.83 0.35
C VAL A 130 -10.74 12.21 -0.23
N ALA A 131 -10.79 12.49 -1.52
CA ALA A 131 -12.02 12.83 -2.25
C ALA A 131 -12.68 11.58 -2.85
N ASN A 132 -11.88 10.59 -3.26
CA ASN A 132 -12.36 9.34 -3.83
C ASN A 132 -11.39 8.18 -3.55
N ILE A 133 -11.95 6.97 -3.42
CA ILE A 133 -11.22 5.71 -3.34
C ILE A 133 -11.77 4.78 -4.42
N ASN A 134 -10.92 4.40 -5.37
CA ASN A 134 -11.25 3.35 -6.33
C ASN A 134 -10.43 2.09 -6.05
N ARG A 135 -11.06 0.92 -6.18
CA ARG A 135 -10.41 -0.40 -6.10
C ARG A 135 -10.66 -1.15 -7.39
N MET A 136 -9.60 -1.70 -7.98
CA MET A 136 -9.68 -2.53 -9.19
C MET A 136 -8.75 -3.73 -9.11
N LEU A 137 -9.11 -4.82 -9.77
CA LEU A 137 -8.21 -5.95 -9.96
C LEU A 137 -7.09 -5.57 -10.92
N ILE A 138 -5.88 -6.04 -10.64
CA ILE A 138 -4.77 -5.98 -11.59
C ILE A 138 -4.94 -7.17 -12.52
N ALA A 139 -5.16 -6.89 -13.81
CA ALA A 139 -5.53 -7.93 -14.79
C ALA A 139 -4.43 -8.97 -15.02
N ASN A 140 -3.16 -8.54 -14.98
CA ASN A 140 -1.99 -9.39 -15.22
C ASN A 140 -1.02 -9.29 -14.01
N PRO A 141 -1.35 -9.90 -12.86
CA PRO A 141 -0.42 -9.99 -11.75
C PRO A 141 0.72 -10.98 -12.09
N PRO A 142 1.83 -10.98 -11.32
CA PRO A 142 2.83 -12.05 -11.41
C PRO A 142 2.21 -13.43 -11.18
N ASP A 143 2.81 -14.46 -11.78
CA ASP A 143 2.34 -15.85 -11.65
C ASP A 143 2.30 -16.27 -10.17
N GLY A 144 1.19 -16.86 -9.73
CA GLY A 144 0.96 -17.24 -8.33
C GLY A 144 0.49 -16.11 -7.42
N TYR A 145 0.25 -14.90 -7.94
CA TYR A 145 -0.19 -13.75 -7.14
C TYR A 145 -1.58 -13.24 -7.53
N LEU A 146 -2.33 -12.78 -6.52
CA LEU A 146 -3.50 -11.94 -6.69
C LEU A 146 -3.10 -10.47 -6.53
N GLY A 147 -3.55 -9.62 -7.45
CA GLY A 147 -3.21 -8.20 -7.46
C GLY A 147 -4.44 -7.30 -7.40
N TYR A 148 -4.42 -6.29 -6.53
CA TYR A 148 -5.38 -5.19 -6.51
C TYR A 148 -4.67 -3.84 -6.62
N LYS A 149 -5.31 -2.89 -7.29
CA LYS A 149 -4.90 -1.49 -7.34
C LYS A 149 -5.92 -0.63 -6.62
N LEU A 150 -5.43 0.16 -5.67
CA LEU A 150 -6.15 1.21 -4.99
C LEU A 150 -5.71 2.56 -5.55
N ILE A 151 -6.68 3.45 -5.78
CA ILE A 151 -6.43 4.82 -6.22
C ILE A 151 -7.10 5.74 -5.21
N PHE A 152 -6.28 6.47 -4.45
CA PHE A 152 -6.72 7.53 -3.55
C PHE A 152 -6.55 8.87 -4.25
N SER A 153 -7.67 9.51 -4.59
CA SER A 153 -7.64 10.85 -5.17
C SER A 153 -7.75 11.89 -4.06
N PHE A 154 -6.76 12.77 -3.98
CA PHE A 154 -6.74 13.88 -3.03
C PHE A 154 -6.94 15.21 -3.75
N GLY A 155 -7.61 16.15 -3.09
CA GLY A 155 -7.90 17.49 -3.64
C GLY A 155 -9.39 17.77 -3.75
N ALA A 156 -9.77 18.80 -4.52
CA ALA A 156 -11.18 19.09 -4.74
C ALA A 156 -11.81 18.00 -5.65
N PRO A 157 -12.99 17.46 -5.31
CA PRO A 157 -13.74 16.62 -6.24
C PRO A 157 -14.02 17.43 -7.52
N GLN A 158 -13.88 16.77 -8.67
CA GLN A 158 -14.31 17.34 -9.96
C GLN A 158 -15.83 17.44 -10.02
#